data_AF-A0A7Y0UTQ3-F1
#
_entry.id   AF-A0A7Y0UTQ3-F1
#
_cell.length_a   1.000
_cell.length_b   1.000
_cell.length_c   1.000
_cell.angle_alpha   90.00
_cell.angle_beta   90.00
_cell.angle_gamma   90.00
#
_symmetry.space_group_name_H-M   'P 1'
#
loop_
_entity.id
_entity.type
_entity.pdbx_description
1 polymer ?
#
loop_
_entity_poly.entity_id
_entity_poly.type
_entity_poly.pdbx_seq_one_letter_code
_entity_poly.pdbx_strand_id
1 'polypeptide(L)'
;MVNTKKAENYGLVVTLPATLDEAELARLHELIAAKKDLIAKALGASQLDITTSSEGLSFPWWDQLPEFEKITAYTEFLTKLIAYAKRIRRTVTRSASQVSNEKYELRSLLYRIGLSGKKYAEVRKILLKPLSGNSAWKNPPDKASGQEMRISIFP
;
A
#
# COMPACT_ATOMS: atom_id res chain seq x y z
N MET A 1 36.50 23.68 11.29
CA MET A 1 35.31 23.11 11.94
C MET A 1 34.23 22.87 10.88
N VAL A 2 34.04 21.63 10.46
CA VAL A 2 32.86 21.24 9.68
C VAL A 2 31.72 21.03 10.64
N ASN A 3 30.74 21.92 10.62
CA ASN A 3 29.53 21.83 11.42
C ASN A 3 28.66 20.73 10.81
N THR A 4 28.88 19.48 11.21
CA THR A 4 27.96 18.38 10.91
C THR A 4 26.69 18.63 11.72
N LYS A 5 25.72 19.32 11.11
CA LYS A 5 24.32 19.29 11.52
C LYS A 5 23.96 17.81 11.67
N LYS A 6 23.84 17.34 12.91
CA LYS A 6 23.22 16.06 13.21
C LYS A 6 21.80 16.18 12.63
N ALA A 7 21.52 15.50 11.53
CA ALA A 7 20.19 15.53 10.94
C ALA A 7 19.23 15.07 12.03
N GLU A 8 18.34 15.96 12.48
CA GLU A 8 17.34 15.62 13.46
C GLU A 8 16.46 14.53 12.84
N ASN A 9 16.55 13.33 13.40
CA ASN A 9 15.92 12.13 12.85
C ASN A 9 14.46 12.11 13.32
N TYR A 10 13.64 12.97 12.72
CA TYR A 10 12.21 13.06 12.99
C TYR A 10 11.49 11.89 12.34
N GLY A 11 10.82 11.05 13.13
CA GLY A 11 9.92 10.00 12.63
C GLY A 11 8.47 10.46 12.51
N LEU A 12 7.63 9.63 11.91
CA LEU A 12 6.18 9.83 11.84
C LEU A 12 5.45 8.68 12.52
N VAL A 13 4.57 9.02 13.45
CA VAL A 13 3.57 8.10 14.00
C VAL A 13 2.20 8.65 13.64
N VAL A 14 1.39 7.84 12.97
CA VAL A 14 -0.01 8.19 12.67
C VAL A 14 -0.90 7.46 13.67
N THR A 15 -1.73 8.21 14.40
CA THR A 15 -2.73 7.63 15.31
C THR A 15 -4.12 7.93 14.76
N LEU A 16 -4.92 6.89 14.60
CA LEU A 16 -6.30 6.99 14.11
C LEU A 16 -7.28 6.60 15.23
N PRO A 17 -8.31 7.43 15.53
CA PRO A 17 -9.29 7.15 16.57
C PRO A 17 -10.24 6.04 16.08
N ALA A 18 -9.82 4.80 16.27
CA ALA A 18 -10.58 3.63 15.89
C ALA A 18 -10.42 2.55 16.95
N THR A 19 -11.55 2.14 17.51
CA THR A 19 -11.67 0.91 18.30
C THR A 19 -11.94 -0.26 17.36
N LEU A 20 -11.12 -1.31 17.48
CA LEU A 20 -11.33 -2.60 16.84
C LEU A 20 -11.57 -3.64 17.94
N ASP A 21 -12.49 -4.57 17.71
CA ASP A 21 -12.54 -5.77 18.54
C ASP A 21 -11.34 -6.69 18.25
N GLU A 22 -11.15 -7.72 19.07
CA GLU A 22 -10.02 -8.66 18.93
C GLU A 22 -10.00 -9.35 17.55
N ALA A 23 -11.17 -9.69 17.01
CA ALA A 23 -11.28 -10.35 15.72
C ALA A 23 -10.99 -9.40 14.55
N GLU A 24 -11.43 -8.14 14.63
CA GLU A 24 -11.15 -7.08 13.67
C GLU A 24 -9.67 -6.71 13.67
N LEU A 25 -9.03 -6.66 14.85
CA LEU A 25 -7.60 -6.44 14.99
C LEU A 25 -6.79 -7.60 14.39
N ALA A 26 -7.17 -8.85 14.68
CA ALA A 26 -6.57 -10.03 14.06
C ALA A 26 -6.66 -9.97 12.53
N ARG A 27 -7.84 -9.62 11.98
CA ARG A 27 -8.01 -9.43 10.52
C ARG A 27 -7.10 -8.34 9.98
N LEU A 28 -6.97 -7.21 10.68
CA LEU A 28 -6.07 -6.12 10.27
C LEU A 28 -4.62 -6.60 10.19
N HIS A 29 -4.15 -7.34 11.21
CA HIS A 29 -2.81 -7.93 11.20
C HIS A 29 -2.64 -8.93 10.04
N GLU A 30 -3.61 -9.80 9.77
CA GLU A 30 -3.54 -10.74 8.65
C GLU A 30 -3.51 -10.02 7.29
N LEU A 31 -4.29 -8.95 7.11
CA LEU A 31 -4.29 -8.14 5.89
C LEU A 31 -2.91 -7.54 5.63
N ILE A 32 -2.27 -7.01 6.66
CA ILE A 32 -0.94 -6.40 6.57
C ILE A 32 0.11 -7.48 6.34
N ALA A 33 0.10 -8.55 7.13
CA ALA A 33 1.07 -9.64 7.04
C ALA A 33 1.08 -10.30 5.65
N ALA A 34 -0.10 -10.53 5.07
CA ALA A 34 -0.22 -11.20 3.77
C ALA A 34 0.30 -10.35 2.59
N LYS A 35 0.49 -9.04 2.77
CA LYS A 35 1.04 -8.12 1.76
C LYS A 35 2.17 -7.24 2.33
N LYS A 36 2.87 -7.71 3.36
CA LYS A 36 3.84 -6.91 4.13
C LYS A 36 4.90 -6.24 3.24
N ASP A 37 5.51 -7.00 2.33
CA ASP A 37 6.62 -6.51 1.52
C ASP A 37 6.14 -5.45 0.52
N LEU A 38 4.93 -5.65 0.00
CA LEU A 38 4.28 -4.73 -0.93
C LEU A 38 3.87 -3.43 -0.24
N ILE A 39 3.31 -3.52 0.97
CA ILE A 39 2.87 -2.38 1.78
C ILE A 39 4.08 -1.59 2.28
N ALA A 40 5.11 -2.28 2.80
CA ALA A 40 6.35 -1.66 3.27
C ALA A 40 7.01 -0.85 2.15
N LYS A 41 7.14 -1.44 0.95
CA LYS A 41 7.71 -0.76 -0.22
C LYS A 41 6.87 0.42 -0.70
N ALA A 42 5.54 0.32 -0.67
CA ALA A 42 4.64 1.38 -1.10
C ALA A 42 4.66 2.60 -0.18
N LEU A 43 4.75 2.35 1.12
CA LEU A 43 4.73 3.39 2.16
C LEU A 43 6.13 3.86 2.56
N GLY A 44 7.19 3.16 2.12
CA GLY A 44 8.54 3.41 2.64
C GLY A 44 8.63 3.14 4.14
N ALA A 45 7.88 2.17 4.64
CA ALA A 45 7.83 1.83 6.05
C ALA A 45 8.99 0.90 6.42
N SER A 46 9.67 1.19 7.53
CA SER A 46 10.72 0.34 8.09
C SER A 46 10.15 -0.89 8.80
N GLN A 47 8.96 -0.73 9.38
CA GLN A 47 8.25 -1.73 10.17
C GLN A 47 6.74 -1.56 9.97
N LEU A 48 5.97 -2.61 10.24
CA LEU A 48 4.51 -2.62 10.05
C LEU A 48 3.77 -3.06 11.32
N ASP A 49 4.30 -2.66 12.48
CA ASP A 49 3.71 -2.95 13.77
C ASP A 49 2.55 -2.00 14.09
N ILE A 50 1.58 -2.47 14.87
CA ILE A 50 0.40 -1.70 15.24
C ILE A 50 0.33 -1.69 16.76
N THR A 51 0.23 -0.49 17.34
CA THR A 51 0.05 -0.33 18.78
C THR A 51 -1.36 0.17 19.06
N THR A 52 -2.10 -0.56 19.89
CA THR A 52 -3.44 -0.16 20.34
C THR A 52 -3.31 0.62 21.65
N SER A 53 -3.90 1.81 21.72
CA SER A 53 -3.96 2.65 22.91
C SER A 53 -5.39 3.13 23.17
N SER A 54 -5.61 3.84 24.28
CA SER A 54 -6.89 4.48 24.59
C SER A 54 -7.30 5.56 23.57
N GLU A 55 -6.33 6.11 22.83
CA GLU A 55 -6.56 7.14 21.80
C GLU A 55 -6.88 6.53 20.43
N GLY A 56 -6.60 5.25 20.23
CA GLY A 56 -6.87 4.52 19.00
C GLY A 56 -5.71 3.63 18.55
N LEU A 57 -5.57 3.47 17.23
CA LEU A 57 -4.54 2.64 16.61
C LEU A 57 -3.38 3.52 16.15
N SER A 58 -2.20 3.22 16.65
CA SER A 58 -0.96 3.93 16.32
C SER A 58 -0.10 3.09 15.37
N PHE A 59 0.43 3.75 14.34
CA PHE A 59 1.25 3.14 13.29
C PHE A 59 2.65 3.77 13.29
N PRO A 60 3.59 3.27 14.10
CA PRO A 60 4.97 3.76 14.17
C PRO A 60 5.82 3.18 13.02
N TRP A 61 5.41 3.43 11.77
CA TRP A 61 5.96 2.76 10.59
C TRP A 61 7.18 3.47 9.98
N TRP A 62 7.38 4.75 10.31
CA TRP A 62 8.35 5.61 9.63
C TRP A 62 9.35 6.23 10.61
N ASP A 63 10.63 5.90 10.45
CA ASP A 63 11.74 6.48 11.22
C ASP A 63 12.15 7.87 10.71
N GLN A 64 11.62 8.26 9.54
CA GLN A 64 11.87 9.55 8.89
C GLN A 64 10.55 10.20 8.48
N LEU A 65 10.48 11.52 8.60
CA LEU A 65 9.30 12.30 8.23
C LEU A 65 9.14 12.32 6.70
N PRO A 66 8.04 11.75 6.16
CA PRO A 66 7.76 11.79 4.73
C PRO A 66 7.34 13.19 4.27
N GLU A 67 7.34 13.42 2.95
CA GLU A 67 6.75 14.62 2.35
C GLU A 67 5.25 14.74 2.68
N PHE A 68 4.74 15.97 2.81
CA PHE A 68 3.36 16.25 3.19
C PHE A 68 2.30 15.50 2.35
N GLU A 69 2.51 15.41 1.03
CA GLU A 69 1.62 14.67 0.12
C GLU A 69 1.59 13.16 0.45
N LYS A 70 2.73 12.59 0.83
CA LYS A 70 2.86 11.20 1.26
C LYS A 70 2.17 10.97 2.58
N ILE A 71 2.36 11.86 3.56
CA ILE A 71 1.67 11.79 4.86
C ILE A 71 0.15 11.71 4.63
N THR A 72 -0.39 12.60 3.78
CA THR A 72 -1.81 12.60 3.44
C THR A 72 -2.25 11.28 2.79
N ALA A 73 -1.47 10.77 1.83
CA ALA A 73 -1.75 9.50 1.17
C ALA A 73 -1.70 8.30 2.12
N TYR A 74 -0.75 8.29 3.07
CA TYR A 74 -0.56 7.24 4.06
C TYR A 74 -1.71 7.23 5.07
N THR A 75 -2.11 8.39 5.58
CA THR A 75 -3.25 8.53 6.48
C THR A 75 -4.56 8.07 5.82
N GLU A 76 -4.80 8.44 4.57
CA GLU A 76 -5.96 7.97 3.80
C GLU A 76 -5.94 6.45 3.58
N PHE A 77 -4.76 5.89 3.26
CA PHE A 77 -4.57 4.44 3.15
C PHE A 77 -4.90 3.72 4.45
N LEU A 78 -4.33 4.15 5.57
CA LEU A 78 -4.57 3.57 6.90
C LEU A 78 -6.06 3.66 7.28
N THR A 79 -6.68 4.81 7.07
CA THR A 79 -8.10 5.03 7.35
C THR A 79 -8.98 4.04 6.58
N LYS A 80 -8.73 3.86 5.28
CA LYS A 80 -9.47 2.89 4.45
C LYS A 80 -9.16 1.45 4.80
N LEU A 81 -7.93 1.16 5.20
CA LEU A 81 -7.52 -0.18 5.61
C LEU A 81 -8.25 -0.61 6.90
N ILE A 82 -8.30 0.26 7.91
CA ILE A 82 -9.04 0.00 9.15
C ILE A 82 -10.55 -0.17 8.85
N ALA A 83 -11.13 0.74 8.06
CA ALA A 83 -12.53 0.63 7.66
C ALA A 83 -12.82 -0.67 6.90
N TYR A 84 -11.87 -1.14 6.11
CA TYR A 84 -11.97 -2.42 5.42
C TYR A 84 -11.91 -3.60 6.38
N ALA A 85 -10.99 -3.59 7.36
CA ALA A 85 -10.85 -4.63 8.38
C ALA A 85 -12.14 -4.83 9.19
N LYS A 86 -12.84 -3.73 9.53
CA LYS A 86 -14.17 -3.76 10.18
C LYS A 86 -15.26 -4.39 9.30
N ARG A 87 -15.22 -4.12 7.99
CA ARG A 87 -16.25 -4.58 7.04
C ARG A 87 -16.12 -6.05 6.67
N ILE A 88 -14.89 -6.57 6.56
CA ILE A 88 -14.68 -7.92 6.02
C ILE A 88 -15.00 -8.99 7.05
N ARG A 89 -15.76 -10.01 6.63
CA ARG A 89 -16.11 -11.17 7.46
C ARG A 89 -15.16 -12.36 7.32
N ARG A 90 -14.36 -12.39 6.24
CA ARG A 90 -13.36 -13.43 5.96
C ARG A 90 -12.09 -12.77 5.44
N THR A 91 -10.94 -13.31 5.80
CA THR A 91 -9.64 -12.84 5.33
C THR A 91 -9.47 -13.23 3.86
N VAL A 92 -9.58 -12.25 2.95
CA VAL A 92 -9.53 -12.47 1.49
C VAL A 92 -8.10 -12.38 0.93
N THR A 93 -7.11 -12.13 1.79
CA THR A 93 -5.72 -11.95 1.35
C THR A 93 -5.02 -13.29 1.27
N ARG A 94 -5.22 -13.99 0.14
CA ARG A 94 -4.39 -15.12 -0.27
C ARG A 94 -2.93 -14.66 -0.30
N SER A 95 -2.05 -15.35 0.44
CA SER A 95 -0.61 -15.07 0.41
C SER A 95 -0.09 -15.20 -1.02
N ALA A 96 0.83 -14.30 -1.37
CA ALA A 96 1.35 -14.21 -2.72
C ALA A 96 2.16 -15.46 -3.11
N SER A 97 1.60 -16.25 -4.01
CA SER A 97 2.41 -16.92 -5.04
C SER A 97 3.23 -15.83 -5.77
N GLN A 98 4.56 -16.02 -5.90
CA GLN A 98 5.53 -15.14 -6.58
C GLN A 98 4.89 -14.00 -7.37
N VAL A 99 4.92 -12.78 -6.80
CA VAL A 99 4.28 -11.61 -7.40
C VAL A 99 5.06 -11.18 -8.63
N SER A 100 4.58 -11.53 -9.82
CA SER A 100 5.15 -11.03 -11.08
C SER A 100 4.87 -9.54 -11.31
N ASN A 101 3.91 -8.93 -10.60
CA ASN A 101 3.51 -7.54 -10.82
C ASN A 101 2.99 -6.83 -9.56
N GLU A 102 3.88 -6.10 -8.88
CA GLU A 102 3.61 -5.39 -7.63
C GLU A 102 2.53 -4.29 -7.81
N LYS A 103 2.61 -3.49 -8.87
CA LYS A 103 1.63 -2.41 -9.13
C LYS A 103 0.21 -2.92 -9.29
N TYR A 104 0.02 -4.02 -10.01
CA TYR A 104 -1.33 -4.59 -10.19
C TYR A 104 -1.92 -5.08 -8.86
N GLU A 105 -1.11 -5.75 -8.05
CA GLU A 105 -1.52 -6.27 -6.74
C GLU A 105 -1.87 -5.16 -5.77
N LEU A 106 -1.03 -4.12 -5.66
CA LEU A 106 -1.34 -3.00 -4.79
C LEU A 106 -2.58 -2.28 -5.31
N ARG A 107 -2.68 -1.99 -6.62
CA ARG A 107 -3.88 -1.35 -7.18
C ARG A 107 -5.12 -2.15 -6.83
N SER A 108 -5.11 -3.47 -6.99
CA SER A 108 -6.25 -4.32 -6.65
C SER A 108 -6.63 -4.21 -5.17
N LEU A 109 -5.65 -4.18 -4.26
CA LEU A 109 -5.88 -3.92 -2.84
C LEU A 109 -6.53 -2.53 -2.62
N LEU A 110 -5.99 -1.48 -3.22
CA LEU A 110 -6.49 -0.11 -3.07
C LEU A 110 -7.97 -0.01 -3.48
N TYR A 111 -8.38 -0.69 -4.55
CA TYR A 111 -9.79 -0.74 -4.96
C TYR A 111 -10.65 -1.52 -3.96
N ARG A 112 -10.17 -2.65 -3.42
CA ARG A 112 -10.90 -3.45 -2.41
C ARG A 112 -11.16 -2.68 -1.12
N ILE A 113 -10.16 -1.93 -0.63
CA ILE A 113 -10.30 -1.12 0.60
C ILE A 113 -11.10 0.18 0.39
N GLY A 114 -11.40 0.53 -0.86
CA GLY A 114 -12.25 1.68 -1.20
C GLY A 114 -11.50 2.98 -1.53
N LEU A 115 -10.20 2.92 -1.83
CA LEU A 115 -9.44 4.03 -2.44
C LEU A 115 -9.73 4.13 -3.96
N SER A 116 -11.01 4.17 -4.32
CA SER A 116 -11.52 4.22 -5.70
C SER A 116 -12.09 5.59 -6.07
N GLY A 117 -12.03 5.95 -7.36
CA GLY A 117 -12.59 7.21 -7.87
C GLY A 117 -11.54 8.32 -8.03
N LYS A 118 -11.99 9.48 -8.57
CA LYS A 118 -11.11 10.59 -8.97
C LYS A 118 -10.43 11.28 -7.78
N LYS A 119 -11.11 11.43 -6.64
CA LYS A 119 -10.55 12.06 -5.43
C LYS A 119 -9.32 11.35 -4.86
N TYR A 120 -9.21 10.03 -5.07
CA TYR A 120 -8.07 9.23 -4.62
C TYR A 120 -7.04 8.98 -5.73
N ALA A 121 -7.14 9.67 -6.88
CA ALA A 121 -6.20 9.47 -7.98
C ALA A 121 -4.76 9.78 -7.58
N GLU A 122 -4.53 10.89 -6.88
CA GLU A 122 -3.19 11.28 -6.45
C GLU A 122 -2.66 10.35 -5.34
N VAL A 123 -3.50 9.97 -4.37
CA VAL A 123 -3.16 8.96 -3.35
C VAL A 123 -2.70 7.66 -4.00
N ARG A 124 -3.45 7.13 -4.97
CA ARG A 124 -3.05 5.91 -5.69
C ARG A 124 -1.75 6.10 -6.46
N LYS A 125 -1.54 7.25 -7.09
CA LYS A 125 -0.31 7.55 -7.82
C LYS A 125 0.91 7.56 -6.90
N ILE A 126 0.81 8.18 -5.74
CA ILE A 126 1.87 8.19 -4.71
C ILE A 126 2.20 6.77 -4.26
N LEU A 127 1.19 5.99 -3.85
CA LEU A 127 1.38 4.63 -3.33
C LEU A 127 1.90 3.63 -4.38
N LEU A 128 1.57 3.82 -5.66
CA LEU A 128 2.00 2.93 -6.75
C LEU A 128 3.35 3.30 -7.36
N LYS A 129 3.84 4.54 -7.16
CA LYS A 129 5.10 5.05 -7.72
C LYS A 129 6.34 4.20 -7.38
N PRO A 130 6.56 3.74 -6.12
CA PRO A 130 7.77 2.99 -5.77
C PRO A 130 7.74 1.51 -6.20
N LEU A 131 6.63 1.03 -6.75
CA LEU A 131 6.46 -0.38 -7.11
C LEU A 131 6.87 -0.66 -8.56
N SER A 132 7.23 -1.91 -8.84
CA SER A 132 7.57 -2.39 -10.18
C SER A 132 6.36 -3.01 -10.91
N GLY A 133 6.48 -3.16 -12.23
CA GLY A 133 5.44 -3.75 -13.08
C GLY A 133 4.40 -2.75 -13.63
N ASN A 134 3.25 -3.28 -14.03
CA ASN A 134 2.19 -2.55 -14.71
C ASN A 134 0.87 -2.59 -13.91
N SER A 135 0.20 -1.47 -13.74
CA SER A 135 -1.08 -1.40 -13.02
C SER A 135 -2.27 -2.04 -13.75
N ALA A 136 -2.19 -2.26 -15.07
CA ALA A 136 -3.31 -2.68 -15.92
C ALA A 136 -3.53 -4.20 -15.93
N TRP A 137 -2.47 -5.01 -16.01
CA TRP A 137 -2.57 -6.47 -16.19
C TRP A 137 -1.75 -7.24 -15.16
N LYS A 138 -2.32 -8.32 -14.60
CA LYS A 138 -1.63 -9.19 -13.64
C LYS A 138 -0.40 -9.86 -14.28
N ASN A 139 -0.59 -10.40 -15.47
CA ASN A 139 0.48 -10.86 -16.35
C ASN A 139 0.42 -9.96 -17.60
N PRO A 140 1.37 -9.04 -17.81
CA PRO A 140 1.39 -8.24 -19.03
C PRO A 140 1.52 -9.17 -20.25
N PRO A 141 0.82 -8.90 -21.36
CA PRO A 141 1.05 -9.65 -22.59
C PRO A 141 2.51 -9.48 -23.00
N ASP A 142 3.15 -10.58 -23.41
CA ASP A 142 4.52 -10.53 -23.92
C ASP A 142 4.59 -9.56 -25.10
N LYS A 143 5.50 -8.58 -25.04
CA LYS A 143 5.65 -7.58 -26.10
C LYS A 143 6.04 -8.20 -27.45
N ALA A 144 6.41 -9.48 -27.49
CA ALA A 144 6.81 -10.21 -28.68
C ALA A 144 5.63 -10.67 -29.58
N SER A 145 4.41 -10.85 -29.06
CA SER A 145 3.32 -11.44 -29.86
C SER A 145 2.46 -10.43 -30.64
N GLY A 146 2.79 -9.13 -30.57
CA GLY A 146 1.99 -8.06 -31.19
C GLY A 146 2.53 -7.52 -32.52
N GLN A 147 3.77 -7.85 -32.90
CA GLN A 147 4.43 -7.25 -34.06
C GLN A 147 4.46 -8.17 -35.30
N GLU A 148 4.21 -9.48 -35.13
CA GLU A 148 4.27 -10.47 -36.22
C GLU A 148 2.94 -10.65 -36.98
N MET A 149 1.79 -10.24 -36.42
CA MET A 149 0.48 -10.35 -37.08
C MET A 149 0.12 -9.17 -38.01
N ARG A 150 1.00 -8.17 -38.17
CA ARG A 150 0.74 -7.02 -39.07
C ARG A 150 1.47 -7.07 -40.41
N ILE A 151 2.38 -8.02 -40.61
CA ILE A 151 3.18 -8.10 -41.86
C ILE A 151 2.61 -9.14 -42.84
N SER A 152 1.59 -9.93 -42.46
CA SER A 152 1.08 -11.06 -43.26
C SER A 152 -0.34 -10.91 -43.83
N ILE A 153 -0.97 -9.73 -43.79
CA ILE A 153 -2.36 -9.54 -44.26
C ILE A 153 -2.48 -8.50 -45.38
N PHE A 154 -1.53 -8.44 -46.31
CA PHE A 154 -1.80 -7.82 -47.61
C PHE A 154 -1.10 -8.62 -48.72
N PRO A 155 -1.84 -9.44 -49.51
CA PRO A 155 -1.34 -9.93 -50.79
C PRO A 155 -1.26 -8.81 -51.83
#